data_AF-A0AA35L2B5-F1
#
_entry.id   AF-A0AA35L2B5-F1
#
_cell.length_a   1.000
_cell.length_b   1.000
_cell.length_c   1.000
_cell.angle_alpha   90.00
_cell.angle_beta   90.00
_cell.angle_gamma   90.00
#
_symmetry.space_group_name_H-M   'P 1'
#
loop_
_entity.id
_entity.type
_entity.pdbx_description
1 polymer ?
#
loop_
_entity_poly.entity_id
_entity_poly.type
_entity_poly.pdbx_seq_one_letter_code
_entity_poly.pdbx_strand_id
1 'polypeptide(L)'
;MAINFLAAIEAERKPIMAKEDLAKKIVGLMERYKDHPLAFFIFTSCMNAIANLSRSSPPLSEKLEAKLLQVTLARLIIKSTESEAVCDKALCRGASEALGAMLKGLLSEAPTMHHLLKILEHFQQYMRSSDRLEKAQAIKATNYICLEAYYSLGLHYDLHEMREHLSRLWRSSKIKQK
;
A
#
# COMPACT_ATOMS: atom_id res chain seq x y z
N MET A 1 22.20 -24.32 10.17
CA MET A 1 22.02 -23.58 11.45
C MET A 1 20.77 -22.72 11.35
N ALA A 2 19.58 -23.34 11.42
CA ALA A 2 18.31 -22.72 11.00
C ALA A 2 17.16 -22.98 12.00
N ILE A 3 17.44 -23.01 13.31
CA ILE A 3 16.45 -23.38 14.33
C ILE A 3 16.07 -22.23 15.28
N ASN A 4 16.70 -21.04 15.19
CA ASN A 4 16.52 -20.01 16.23
C ASN A 4 15.59 -18.82 15.88
N PHE A 5 14.98 -18.77 14.70
CA PHE A 5 14.08 -17.64 14.37
C PHE A 5 12.67 -17.81 14.95
N LEU A 6 12.17 -19.06 15.05
CA LEU A 6 10.86 -19.35 15.63
C LEU A 6 10.93 -19.48 17.16
N ALA A 7 12.01 -20.06 17.71
CA ALA A 7 12.20 -20.17 19.16
C ALA A 7 12.35 -18.81 19.87
N ALA A 8 12.91 -17.80 19.19
CA ALA A 8 12.96 -16.42 19.70
C ALA A 8 11.58 -15.73 19.72
N ILE A 9 10.63 -16.21 18.92
CA ILE A 9 9.24 -15.71 18.89
C ILE A 9 8.40 -16.39 19.99
N GLU A 10 8.68 -17.67 20.30
CA GLU A 10 7.96 -18.43 21.34
C GLU A 10 8.43 -18.14 22.79
N ALA A 11 9.69 -17.72 22.99
CA ALA A 11 10.23 -17.42 24.32
C ALA A 11 9.67 -16.11 24.93
N GLU A 12 9.08 -15.24 24.13
CA GLU A 12 8.32 -14.09 24.60
C GLU A 12 6.84 -14.43 24.53
N ARG A 13 6.30 -15.08 25.58
CA ARG A 13 4.84 -15.06 25.86
C ARG A 13 4.44 -13.62 26.20
N LYS A 14 4.45 -12.77 25.18
CA LYS A 14 3.89 -11.42 25.19
C LYS A 14 2.37 -11.55 25.31
N PRO A 15 1.69 -10.62 26.00
CA PRO A 15 0.24 -10.52 25.87
C PRO A 15 -0.10 -10.47 24.38
N ILE A 16 -1.23 -11.05 23.99
CA ILE A 16 -1.76 -11.03 22.62
C ILE A 16 -1.47 -9.64 22.05
N MET A 17 -0.52 -9.56 21.12
CA MET A 17 -0.02 -8.27 20.66
C MET A 17 -1.18 -7.57 19.98
N ALA A 18 -1.56 -6.40 20.48
CA ALA A 18 -2.67 -5.66 19.89
C ALA A 18 -2.39 -5.45 18.39
N LYS A 19 -3.41 -5.64 17.54
CA LYS A 19 -3.32 -5.47 16.07
C LYS A 19 -2.54 -4.21 15.69
N GLU A 20 -2.78 -3.13 16.40
CA GLU A 20 -2.13 -1.83 16.19
C GLU A 20 -0.63 -1.85 16.48
N ASP A 21 -0.18 -2.54 17.52
CA ASP A 21 1.24 -2.65 17.86
C ASP A 21 2.00 -3.54 16.87
N LEU A 22 1.35 -4.59 16.36
CA LEU A 22 1.92 -5.40 15.29
C LEU A 22 2.04 -4.59 13.99
N ALA A 23 1.02 -3.82 13.63
CA ALA A 23 1.07 -2.93 12.47
C ALA A 23 2.14 -1.84 12.62
N LYS A 24 2.32 -1.24 13.82
CA LYS A 24 3.44 -0.31 14.11
C LYS A 24 4.79 -0.97 13.91
N LYS A 25 4.97 -2.21 14.37
CA LYS A 25 6.22 -2.97 14.17
C LYS A 25 6.48 -3.25 12.69
N ILE A 26 5.44 -3.60 11.93
CA ILE A 26 5.57 -3.81 10.48
C ILE A 26 6.01 -2.52 9.79
N VAL A 27 5.39 -1.38 10.10
CA VAL A 27 5.83 -0.08 9.56
C VAL A 27 7.28 0.21 9.95
N GLY A 28 7.66 -0.04 11.21
CA GLY A 28 9.05 0.13 11.66
C GLY A 28 10.05 -0.77 10.93
N LEU A 29 9.65 -1.99 10.55
CA LEU A 29 10.47 -2.87 9.71
C LEU A 29 10.63 -2.31 8.30
N MET A 30 9.55 -1.84 7.68
CA MET A 30 9.59 -1.24 6.35
C MET A 30 10.49 0.00 6.32
N GLU A 31 10.39 0.87 7.34
CA GLU A 31 11.25 2.05 7.48
C GLU A 31 12.72 1.68 7.68
N ARG A 32 13.00 0.68 8.52
CA ARG A 32 14.37 0.24 8.83
C ARG A 32 15.07 -0.39 7.63
N TYR A 33 14.34 -1.16 6.82
CA TYR A 33 14.92 -1.94 5.72
C TYR A 33 14.66 -1.33 4.35
N LYS A 34 14.22 -0.07 4.26
CA LYS A 34 13.90 0.62 2.99
C LYS A 34 15.06 0.67 1.98
N ASP A 35 16.29 0.63 2.49
CA ASP A 35 17.54 0.70 1.72
C ASP A 35 18.28 -0.65 1.65
N HIS A 36 17.69 -1.72 2.19
CA HIS A 36 18.30 -3.04 2.21
C HIS A 36 18.23 -3.72 0.82
N PRO A 37 19.22 -4.54 0.42
CA PRO A 37 19.17 -5.27 -0.86
C PRO A 37 17.93 -6.15 -1.03
N LEU A 38 17.43 -6.71 0.07
CA LEU A 38 16.20 -7.52 0.12
C LEU A 38 14.94 -6.72 0.49
N ALA A 39 14.98 -5.38 0.42
CA ALA A 39 13.84 -4.53 0.76
C ALA A 39 12.56 -4.96 0.03
N PHE A 40 12.69 -5.41 -1.21
CA PHE A 40 11.56 -5.84 -2.02
C PHE A 40 10.80 -7.02 -1.39
N PHE A 41 11.51 -8.07 -0.95
CA PHE A 41 10.92 -9.21 -0.26
C PHE A 41 10.30 -8.79 1.07
N ILE A 42 11.03 -7.99 1.85
CA ILE A 42 10.57 -7.51 3.15
C ILE A 42 9.26 -6.73 3.01
N PHE A 43 9.19 -5.80 2.06
CA PHE A 43 7.98 -5.01 1.80
C PHE A 43 6.82 -5.89 1.33
N THR A 44 7.08 -6.85 0.43
CA THR A 44 6.06 -7.80 -0.03
C THR A 44 5.47 -8.60 1.14
N SER A 45 6.31 -9.15 2.02
CA SER A 45 5.88 -9.85 3.23
C SER A 45 5.12 -8.93 4.19
N CYS A 46 5.59 -7.69 4.38
CA CYS A 46 4.92 -6.70 5.24
C CYS A 46 3.53 -6.33 4.73
N MET A 47 3.39 -6.09 3.42
CA MET A 47 2.10 -5.79 2.79
C MET A 47 1.11 -6.94 2.94
N ASN A 48 1.54 -8.19 2.75
CA ASN A 48 0.70 -9.37 2.97
C ASN A 48 0.30 -9.54 4.44
N ALA A 49 1.22 -9.29 5.37
CA ALA A 49 0.91 -9.31 6.80
C ALA A 49 -0.16 -8.26 7.15
N ILE A 50 -0.04 -7.05 6.60
CA ILE A 50 -1.02 -5.99 6.81
C ILE A 50 -2.35 -6.31 6.13
N ALA A 51 -2.34 -6.87 4.92
CA ALA A 51 -3.56 -7.33 4.24
C ALA A 51 -4.37 -8.29 5.11
N ASN A 52 -3.70 -9.19 5.83
CA ASN A 52 -4.34 -10.12 6.75
C ASN A 52 -4.79 -9.43 8.05
N LEU A 53 -3.95 -8.56 8.63
CA LEU A 53 -4.29 -7.82 9.85
C LEU A 53 -5.47 -6.88 9.64
N SER A 54 -5.57 -6.24 8.49
CA SER A 54 -6.61 -5.26 8.19
C SER A 54 -7.99 -5.88 7.99
N ARG A 55 -8.10 -7.20 7.83
CA ARG A 55 -9.38 -7.92 7.71
C ARG A 55 -10.06 -8.18 9.06
N SER A 56 -9.36 -8.05 10.18
CA SER A 56 -9.91 -8.28 11.51
C SER A 56 -10.32 -6.99 12.20
N SER A 57 -11.40 -7.02 12.99
CA SER A 57 -11.82 -5.86 13.76
C SER A 57 -10.98 -5.65 15.03
N PRO A 58 -10.74 -4.38 15.47
CA PRO A 58 -11.13 -3.11 14.87
C PRO A 58 -10.21 -2.64 13.72
N PRO A 59 -10.61 -1.66 12.89
CA PRO A 59 -9.76 -1.12 11.83
C PRO A 59 -8.44 -0.54 12.37
N LEU A 60 -7.43 -0.43 11.51
CA LEU A 60 -6.21 0.30 11.88
C LEU A 60 -6.54 1.78 12.10
N SER A 61 -5.84 2.42 13.03
CA SER A 61 -5.99 3.87 13.22
C SER A 61 -5.57 4.62 11.95
N GLU A 62 -6.29 5.69 11.61
CA GLU A 62 -6.05 6.47 10.38
C GLU A 62 -4.60 6.94 10.26
N LYS A 63 -3.97 7.31 11.39
CA LYS A 63 -2.57 7.72 11.45
C LYS A 63 -1.63 6.59 11.02
N LEU A 64 -1.91 5.37 11.46
CA LEU A 64 -1.08 4.21 11.16
C LEU A 64 -1.27 3.75 9.71
N GLU A 65 -2.51 3.77 9.23
CA GLU A 65 -2.82 3.51 7.82
C GLU A 65 -2.14 4.52 6.89
N ALA A 66 -2.24 5.83 7.19
CA ALA A 66 -1.58 6.86 6.43
C ALA A 66 -0.06 6.67 6.37
N LYS A 67 0.56 6.31 7.51
CA LYS A 67 2.01 6.04 7.59
C LYS A 67 2.40 4.80 6.77
N LEU A 68 1.60 3.74 6.84
CA LEU A 68 1.78 2.53 6.05
C LEU A 68 1.71 2.83 4.54
N LEU A 69 0.68 3.55 4.10
CA LEU A 69 0.51 3.94 2.70
C LEU A 69 1.71 4.78 2.22
N GLN A 70 2.13 5.78 3.00
CA GLN A 70 3.30 6.61 2.67
C GLN A 70 4.57 5.78 2.46
N VAL A 71 4.92 4.91 3.42
CA VAL A 71 6.14 4.10 3.34
C VAL A 71 6.07 3.10 2.17
N THR A 72 4.92 2.47 1.97
CA THR A 72 4.72 1.47 0.92
C THR A 72 4.81 2.09 -0.47
N LEU A 73 4.08 3.18 -0.70
CA LEU A 73 4.04 3.85 -2.00
C LEU A 73 5.39 4.49 -2.32
N ALA A 74 6.08 5.07 -1.34
CA ALA A 74 7.42 5.61 -1.54
C ALA A 74 8.39 4.54 -2.04
N ARG A 75 8.32 3.30 -1.54
CA ARG A 75 9.24 2.24 -1.98
C ARG A 75 8.89 1.64 -3.32
N LEU A 76 7.60 1.42 -3.57
CA LEU A 76 7.14 0.72 -4.78
C LEU A 76 7.09 1.64 -5.99
N ILE A 77 6.66 2.88 -5.79
CA ILE A 77 6.51 3.83 -6.89
C ILE A 77 7.86 4.50 -7.19
N ILE A 78 8.51 5.12 -6.19
CA ILE A 78 9.75 5.91 -6.41
C ILE A 78 10.92 5.02 -6.79
N LYS A 79 11.22 3.98 -6.01
CA LYS A 79 12.44 3.17 -6.23
C LYS A 79 12.30 2.08 -7.29
N SER A 80 11.20 2.07 -8.05
CA SER A 80 11.11 1.24 -9.25
C SER A 80 11.95 1.80 -10.40
N THR A 81 12.20 3.12 -10.39
CA THR A 81 12.93 3.87 -11.43
C THR A 81 14.45 3.68 -11.34
N GLU A 82 15.02 3.54 -10.14
CA GLU A 82 16.46 3.32 -9.92
C GLU A 82 16.91 1.88 -10.22
N SER A 83 15.97 0.93 -10.35
CA SER A 83 16.26 -0.51 -10.38
C SER A 83 15.72 -1.23 -11.62
N GLU A 84 15.33 -0.53 -12.68
CA GLU A 84 14.91 -1.19 -13.94
C GLU A 84 16.02 -2.02 -14.59
N ALA A 85 17.30 -1.81 -14.19
CA ALA A 85 18.40 -2.65 -14.67
C ALA A 85 18.45 -4.06 -14.02
N VAL A 86 17.81 -4.29 -12.87
CA VAL A 86 18.02 -5.54 -12.08
C VAL A 86 16.76 -6.06 -11.36
N CYS A 87 15.57 -5.46 -11.53
CA CYS A 87 14.37 -5.99 -10.88
C CYS A 87 13.74 -7.13 -11.71
N ASP A 88 13.82 -8.36 -11.19
CA ASP A 88 13.14 -9.53 -11.77
C ASP A 88 11.65 -9.24 -11.93
N LYS A 89 11.11 -9.48 -13.14
CA LYS A 89 9.68 -9.27 -13.45
C LYS A 89 8.76 -10.02 -12.49
N ALA A 90 9.18 -11.19 -12.01
CA ALA A 90 8.43 -11.98 -11.05
C ALA A 90 8.34 -11.26 -9.69
N LEU A 91 9.42 -10.60 -9.27
CA LEU A 91 9.43 -9.77 -8.07
C LEU A 91 8.47 -8.60 -8.25
N CYS A 92 8.64 -7.76 -9.28
CA CYS A 92 7.77 -6.61 -9.56
C CYS A 92 6.27 -6.98 -9.54
N ARG A 93 5.93 -8.13 -10.12
CA ARG A 93 4.57 -8.68 -10.09
C ARG A 93 4.13 -9.02 -8.66
N GLY A 94 4.94 -9.75 -7.90
CA GLY A 94 4.65 -10.12 -6.52
C GLY A 94 4.40 -8.93 -5.59
N ALA A 95 5.17 -7.83 -5.72
CA ALA A 95 4.88 -6.63 -4.92
C ALA A 95 3.62 -5.89 -5.39
N SER A 96 3.32 -5.92 -6.67
CA SER A 96 2.06 -5.34 -7.19
C SER A 96 0.85 -6.10 -6.65
N GLU A 97 0.92 -7.43 -6.63
CA GLU A 97 -0.12 -8.29 -6.05
C GLU A 97 -0.26 -8.06 -4.54
N ALA A 98 0.86 -7.96 -3.81
CA ALA A 98 0.85 -7.69 -2.37
C ALA A 98 0.34 -6.28 -2.02
N LEU A 99 0.68 -5.26 -2.83
CA LEU A 99 0.10 -3.91 -2.71
C LEU A 99 -1.42 -3.97 -2.89
N GLY A 100 -1.89 -4.67 -3.93
CA GLY A 100 -3.32 -4.86 -4.16
C GLY A 100 -4.02 -5.54 -2.99
N ALA A 101 -3.44 -6.61 -2.46
CA ALA A 101 -3.97 -7.31 -1.29
C ALA A 101 -4.01 -6.42 -0.04
N MET A 102 -2.98 -5.60 0.19
CA MET A 102 -2.92 -4.65 1.29
C MET A 102 -4.02 -3.59 1.19
N LEU A 103 -4.15 -2.94 0.03
CA LEU A 103 -5.16 -1.91 -0.21
C LEU A 103 -6.58 -2.49 -0.06
N LYS A 104 -6.82 -3.69 -0.61
CA LYS A 104 -8.08 -4.42 -0.42
C LYS A 104 -8.35 -4.73 1.05
N GLY A 105 -7.33 -5.18 1.78
CA GLY A 105 -7.41 -5.46 3.21
C GLY A 105 -7.80 -4.23 4.01
N LEU A 106 -7.19 -3.07 3.74
CA LEU A 106 -7.52 -1.80 4.39
C LEU A 106 -8.98 -1.42 4.18
N LEU A 107 -9.54 -1.62 2.98
CA LEU A 107 -10.94 -1.31 2.68
C LEU A 107 -11.94 -2.37 3.15
N SER A 108 -11.49 -3.60 3.46
CA SER A 108 -12.40 -4.76 3.57
C SER A 108 -13.32 -4.77 4.79
N GLU A 109 -12.94 -4.16 5.91
CA GLU A 109 -13.71 -4.25 7.16
C GLU A 109 -14.96 -3.35 7.13
N ALA A 110 -14.86 -2.17 6.51
CA ALA A 110 -15.95 -1.22 6.35
C ALA A 110 -15.72 -0.36 5.09
N PRO A 111 -15.92 -0.92 3.89
CA PRO A 111 -15.68 -0.18 2.66
C PRO A 111 -16.65 0.99 2.59
N THR A 112 -16.12 2.20 2.66
CA THR A 112 -16.88 3.44 2.46
C THR A 112 -16.25 4.26 1.37
N MET A 113 -17.06 5.07 0.69
CA MET A 113 -16.56 6.00 -0.32
C MET A 113 -15.53 6.96 0.28
N HIS A 114 -15.79 7.46 1.49
CA HIS A 114 -14.86 8.32 2.21
C HIS A 114 -13.49 7.67 2.44
N HIS A 115 -13.47 6.41 2.87
CA HIS A 115 -12.22 5.68 3.10
C HIS A 115 -11.46 5.42 1.79
N LEU A 116 -12.17 5.01 0.72
CA LEU A 116 -11.57 4.86 -0.60
C LEU A 116 -10.93 6.17 -1.07
N LEU A 117 -11.63 7.29 -0.95
CA LEU A 117 -11.11 8.61 -1.34
C LEU A 117 -9.86 8.98 -0.53
N LYS A 118 -9.85 8.75 0.79
CA LYS A 118 -8.65 8.94 1.63
C LYS A 118 -7.45 8.12 1.14
N ILE A 119 -7.64 6.85 0.79
CA ILE A 119 -6.58 6.02 0.23
C ILE A 119 -6.07 6.59 -1.09
N LEU A 120 -6.97 7.02 -1.98
CA LEU A 120 -6.62 7.60 -3.28
C LEU A 120 -5.83 8.91 -3.17
N GLU A 121 -6.05 9.71 -2.11
CA GLU A 121 -5.29 10.93 -1.86
C GLU A 121 -3.78 10.68 -1.71
N HIS A 122 -3.39 9.54 -1.13
CA HIS A 122 -1.98 9.16 -0.99
C HIS A 122 -1.26 8.93 -2.33
N PHE A 123 -2.00 8.70 -3.41
CA PHE A 123 -1.44 8.54 -4.75
C PHE A 123 -1.23 9.88 -5.47
N GLN A 124 -1.82 10.98 -4.99
CA GLN A 124 -1.84 12.27 -5.70
C GLN A 124 -0.44 12.78 -6.06
N GLN A 125 0.52 12.67 -5.13
CA GLN A 125 1.88 13.13 -5.37
C GLN A 125 2.55 12.37 -6.53
N TYR A 126 2.32 11.07 -6.63
CA TYR A 126 2.89 10.22 -7.68
C TYR A 126 2.19 10.41 -9.02
N MET A 127 0.89 10.66 -9.02
CA MET A 127 0.13 10.99 -10.24
C MET A 127 0.55 12.33 -10.85
N ARG A 128 1.10 13.23 -10.02
CA ARG A 128 1.68 14.52 -10.40
C ARG A 128 3.19 14.48 -10.66
N SER A 129 3.84 13.32 -10.48
CA SER A 129 5.26 13.17 -10.75
C SER A 129 5.58 13.45 -12.23
N SER A 130 6.73 14.08 -12.47
CA SER A 130 7.30 14.23 -13.80
C SER A 130 7.83 12.91 -14.35
N ASP A 131 8.08 11.94 -13.47
CA ASP A 131 8.48 10.59 -13.85
C ASP A 131 7.28 9.83 -14.43
N ARG A 132 7.45 9.36 -15.68
CA ARG A 132 6.39 8.65 -16.42
C ARG A 132 6.08 7.28 -15.81
N LEU A 133 7.07 6.59 -15.27
CA LEU A 133 6.92 5.28 -14.66
C LEU A 133 6.19 5.39 -13.33
N GLU A 134 6.61 6.31 -12.46
CA GLU A 134 5.93 6.56 -11.18
C GLU A 134 4.45 6.88 -11.40
N LYS A 135 4.19 7.78 -12.36
CA LYS A 135 2.83 8.17 -12.74
C LYS A 135 2.03 6.99 -13.27
N ALA A 136 2.61 6.16 -14.15
CA ALA A 136 1.92 5.00 -14.71
C ALA A 136 1.58 3.95 -13.64
N GLN A 137 2.49 3.71 -12.68
CA GLN A 137 2.24 2.79 -11.57
C GLN A 137 1.17 3.31 -10.62
N ALA A 138 1.19 4.60 -10.30
CA ALA A 138 0.16 5.23 -9.48
C ALA A 138 -1.23 5.09 -10.13
N ILE A 139 -1.35 5.40 -11.43
CA ILE A 139 -2.62 5.26 -12.17
C ILE A 139 -3.11 3.80 -12.16
N LYS A 140 -2.22 2.84 -12.41
CA LYS A 140 -2.57 1.40 -12.38
C LYS A 140 -3.09 0.99 -11.01
N ALA A 141 -2.41 1.37 -9.94
CA ALA A 141 -2.81 1.05 -8.58
C ALA A 141 -4.16 1.70 -8.21
N THR A 142 -4.39 2.97 -8.58
CA THR A 142 -5.67 3.65 -8.33
C THR A 142 -6.82 3.01 -9.10
N ASN A 143 -6.60 2.60 -10.35
CA ASN A 143 -7.62 1.91 -11.14
C ASN A 143 -7.95 0.54 -10.53
N TYR A 144 -6.93 -0.21 -10.13
CA TYR A 144 -7.09 -1.52 -9.49
C TYR A 144 -7.94 -1.41 -8.22
N ILE A 145 -7.60 -0.51 -7.29
CA ILE A 145 -8.33 -0.41 -6.02
C ILE A 145 -9.76 0.09 -6.19
N CYS A 146 -10.03 0.96 -7.18
CA CYS A 146 -11.40 1.35 -7.53
C CYS A 146 -12.20 0.15 -8.04
N LEU A 147 -11.66 -0.62 -8.99
CA LEU A 147 -12.33 -1.81 -9.52
C LEU A 147 -12.58 -2.85 -8.43
N GLU A 148 -11.60 -3.10 -7.55
CA GLU A 148 -11.78 -4.01 -6.41
C GLU A 148 -12.83 -3.50 -5.43
N ALA A 149 -12.85 -2.21 -5.12
CA ALA A 149 -13.86 -1.63 -4.23
C ALA A 149 -15.27 -1.84 -4.80
N TYR A 150 -15.45 -1.59 -6.10
CA TYR A 150 -16.74 -1.73 -6.77
C TYR A 150 -17.19 -3.19 -6.92
N TYR A 151 -16.34 -4.05 -7.47
CA TYR A 151 -16.71 -5.43 -7.83
C TYR A 151 -16.54 -6.44 -6.69
N SER A 152 -15.48 -6.30 -5.89
CA SER A 152 -15.13 -7.29 -4.87
C SER A 152 -15.61 -6.91 -3.47
N LEU A 153 -15.70 -5.62 -3.15
CA LEU A 153 -16.07 -5.14 -1.81
C LEU A 153 -17.50 -4.59 -1.74
N GLY A 154 -18.24 -4.60 -2.87
CA GLY A 154 -19.63 -4.15 -2.92
C GLY A 154 -19.83 -2.64 -2.72
N LEU A 155 -18.76 -1.84 -2.85
CA LEU A 155 -18.84 -0.39 -2.75
C LEU A 155 -19.39 0.18 -4.05
N HIS A 156 -20.70 0.21 -4.17
CA HIS A 156 -21.38 0.77 -5.32
C HIS A 156 -21.34 2.31 -5.25
N TYR A 157 -20.64 2.90 -6.20
CA TYR A 157 -20.60 4.33 -6.45
C TYR A 157 -20.90 4.58 -7.94
N ASP A 158 -21.26 5.81 -8.26
CA ASP A 158 -21.43 6.22 -9.66
C ASP A 158 -20.07 6.17 -10.37
N LEU A 159 -19.97 5.32 -11.41
CA LEU A 159 -18.72 5.13 -12.17
C LEU A 159 -18.30 6.39 -12.92
N HIS A 160 -19.25 7.24 -13.33
CA HIS A 160 -18.97 8.51 -13.99
C HIS A 160 -18.39 9.50 -12.98
N GLU A 161 -19.00 9.65 -11.80
CA GLU A 161 -18.48 10.52 -10.73
C GLU A 161 -17.09 10.07 -10.26
N MET A 162 -16.87 8.77 -10.09
CA MET A 162 -15.54 8.25 -9.74
C MET A 162 -14.52 8.51 -10.84
N ARG A 163 -14.90 8.35 -12.11
CA ARG A 163 -14.03 8.67 -13.25
C ARG A 163 -13.71 10.15 -13.30
N GLU A 164 -14.65 11.04 -13.02
CA GLU A 164 -14.41 12.47 -12.91
C GLU A 164 -13.50 12.81 -11.73
N HIS A 165 -13.69 12.15 -10.58
CA HIS A 165 -12.83 12.30 -9.41
C HIS A 165 -11.39 11.90 -9.74
N LEU A 166 -11.19 10.70 -10.28
CA LEU A 166 -9.88 10.23 -10.77
C LEU A 166 -9.31 11.17 -11.82
N SER A 167 -10.12 11.65 -12.77
CA SER A 167 -9.68 12.62 -13.77
C SER A 167 -9.20 13.94 -13.14
N ARG A 168 -9.86 14.43 -12.09
CA ARG A 168 -9.41 15.61 -11.33
C ARG A 168 -8.11 15.33 -10.58
N LEU A 169 -7.98 14.16 -9.95
CA LEU A 169 -6.74 13.72 -9.32
C LEU A 169 -5.58 13.65 -10.34
N TRP A 170 -5.86 13.18 -11.56
CA TRP A 170 -4.88 13.04 -12.65
C TRP A 170 -4.52 14.35 -13.35
N ARG A 171 -5.47 15.30 -13.46
CA ARG A 171 -5.33 16.54 -14.24
C ARG A 171 -4.94 17.77 -13.43
N SER A 172 -5.00 17.74 -12.11
CA SER A 172 -4.65 18.89 -11.24
C SER A 172 -3.13 19.20 -11.20
N SER A 173 -2.38 18.85 -12.25
CA SER A 173 -0.97 19.16 -12.50
C SER A 173 -0.74 20.40 -13.37
N LYS A 174 -1.79 21.13 -13.77
CA LYS A 174 -1.66 22.46 -14.40
C LYS A 174 -2.23 23.50 -13.45
N ILE A 175 -1.36 24.41 -12.97
CA ILE A 175 -1.55 25.64 -12.12
C ILE A 175 -0.50 25.54 -10.99
N LYS A 176 0.59 26.29 -10.89
CA LYS A 176 1.14 27.47 -11.59
C LYS A 176 2.67 27.35 -11.58
N GLN A 177 3.31 27.52 -12.74
CA GLN A 177 4.61 28.19 -12.77
C GLN A 177 4.35 29.59 -13.35
N LYS A 178 4.41 30.59 -12.48
CA LYS A 178 4.76 31.96 -12.81
C LYS A 178 5.76 32.40 -11.73
#